data_AF-A0A388P6K3-F1
#
_entry.id   AF-A0A388P6K3-F1
#
_cell.length_a   1.000
_cell.length_b   1.000
_cell.length_c   1.000
_cell.angle_alpha   90.00
_cell.angle_beta   90.00
_cell.angle_gamma   90.00
#
_symmetry.space_group_name_H-M   'P 1'
#
loop_
_entity.id
_entity.type
_entity.pdbx_description
1 polymer ?
#
loop_
_entity_poly.entity_id
_entity_poly.type
_entity_poly.pdbx_seq_one_letter_code
_entity_poly.pdbx_strand_id
1 'polypeptide(L)'
;MYSDKEKLTTANITDIMQTAYIDYSMSVIVSRALPDARDGLKPVQRRILYAMMREGLVHNRPFDKCAGVVGEVLKNYHPHGDSSVYDTLVRLARTG
;
A
#
# COMPACT_ATOMS: atom_id res chain seq x y z
N MET A 1 19.65 3.33 33.80
CA MET A 1 19.85 4.79 33.81
C MET A 1 19.52 5.28 32.41
N TYR A 2 18.45 6.07 32.26
CA TYR A 2 18.13 6.68 30.97
C TYR A 2 19.19 7.76 30.68
N SER A 3 19.73 7.75 29.47
CA SER A 3 20.78 8.65 28.99
C SER A 3 20.23 10.08 28.85
N ASP A 4 20.91 11.08 29.42
CA ASP A 4 20.57 12.51 29.50
C ASP A 4 20.49 13.26 28.14
N LYS A 5 20.14 12.58 27.04
CA LYS A 5 20.07 13.17 25.69
C LYS A 5 18.75 12.97 24.97
N GLU A 6 17.66 12.63 25.66
CA GLU A 6 16.33 12.83 25.10
C GLU A 6 15.94 14.31 25.26
N LYS A 7 15.95 15.06 24.14
CA LYS A 7 15.26 16.36 24.08
C LYS A 7 13.77 16.09 24.30
N LEU A 8 13.33 16.19 25.54
CA LEU A 8 11.92 16.14 25.90
C LEU A 8 11.21 17.35 25.29
N THR A 9 10.58 17.15 24.13
CA THR A 9 9.64 18.12 23.58
C THR A 9 8.38 18.11 24.42
N THR A 10 8.17 19.18 25.19
CA THR A 10 6.89 19.44 25.86
C THR A 10 5.89 19.90 24.79
N ALA A 11 5.11 18.98 24.24
CA ALA A 11 4.04 19.30 23.30
C ALA A 11 2.68 19.02 23.96
N ASN A 12 1.69 19.86 23.66
CA ASN A 12 0.34 19.69 24.19
C ASN A 12 -0.29 18.43 23.57
N ILE A 13 -0.88 17.59 24.41
CA ILE A 13 -1.54 16.36 23.98
C ILE A 13 -2.66 16.63 22.97
N THR A 14 -3.41 17.73 23.10
CA THR A 14 -4.49 18.08 22.16
C THR A 14 -3.94 18.32 20.76
N ASP A 15 -2.81 19.03 20.68
CA ASP A 15 -2.19 19.40 19.41
C ASP A 15 -1.57 18.17 18.73
N ILE A 16 -0.96 17.28 19.51
CA ILE A 16 -0.44 15.99 19.02
C ILE A 16 -1.59 15.14 18.48
N MET A 17 -2.67 14.98 19.24
CA MET A 17 -3.80 14.15 18.84
C MET A 17 -4.47 14.68 17.57
N GLN A 18 -4.68 16.00 17.48
CA GLN A 18 -5.26 16.62 16.30
C GLN A 18 -4.38 16.41 15.07
N THR A 19 -3.06 16.64 15.20
CA THR A 19 -2.11 16.48 14.09
C THR A 19 -2.03 15.03 13.63
N ALA A 20 -1.84 14.09 14.57
CA ALA A 20 -1.77 12.66 14.26
C ALA A 20 -3.05 12.14 13.59
N TYR A 21 -4.21 12.62 14.05
CA TYR A 21 -5.50 12.27 13.47
C TYR A 21 -5.61 12.77 12.02
N ILE A 22 -5.23 14.02 11.76
CA ILE A 22 -5.28 14.62 10.42
C ILE A 22 -4.31 13.91 9.48
N ASP A 23 -3.06 13.68 9.90
CA ASP A 23 -2.03 13.04 9.08
C ASP A 23 -2.43 11.60 8.69
N TYR A 24 -2.92 10.82 9.67
CA TYR A 24 -3.39 9.48 9.39
C TYR A 24 -4.60 9.50 8.47
N SER A 25 -5.59 10.35 8.74
CA SER A 25 -6.80 10.47 7.94
C SER A 25 -6.51 10.85 6.49
N MET A 26 -5.64 11.84 6.27
CA MET A 26 -5.20 12.22 4.93
C MET A 26 -4.46 11.07 4.23
N SER A 27 -3.57 10.37 4.92
CA SER A 27 -2.86 9.22 4.35
C SER A 27 -3.83 8.12 3.90
N VAL A 28 -4.89 7.87 4.67
CA VAL A 28 -5.92 6.86 4.34
C VAL A 28 -6.71 7.28 3.12
N ILE A 29 -7.18 8.53 3.07
CA ILE A 29 -8.01 9.04 1.98
C ILE A 29 -7.25 8.96 0.66
N VAL A 30 -6.04 9.53 0.63
CA VAL A 30 -5.27 9.69 -0.61
C VAL A 30 -4.57 8.41 -1.03
N SER A 31 -3.95 7.69 -0.08
CA SER A 31 -3.02 6.61 -0.40
C SER A 31 -3.61 5.20 -0.23
N ARG A 32 -4.89 5.07 0.13
CA ARG A 32 -5.51 3.76 0.38
C ARG A 32 -6.96 3.65 -0.11
N ALA A 33 -7.80 4.60 0.28
CA ALA A 33 -9.24 4.45 0.19
C ALA A 33 -9.80 4.82 -1.19
N LEU A 34 -9.43 5.99 -1.72
CA LEU A 34 -9.97 6.51 -2.98
C LEU A 34 -9.11 6.13 -4.19
N PRO A 35 -9.74 5.85 -5.35
CA PRO A 35 -9.02 5.71 -6.61
C PRO A 35 -8.55 7.07 -7.15
N ASP A 36 -7.51 7.05 -7.97
CA ASP A 36 -7.10 8.24 -8.72
C ASP A 36 -8.08 8.48 -9.88
N ALA A 37 -8.47 9.74 -10.11
CA ALA A 37 -9.46 10.09 -11.13
C ALA A 37 -8.99 9.79 -12.57
N ARG A 38 -7.67 9.73 -12.80
CA ARG A 38 -7.10 9.56 -14.14
C ARG A 38 -7.19 8.12 -14.65
N ASP A 39 -7.02 7.15 -13.75
CA ASP A 39 -6.97 5.73 -14.08
C ASP A 39 -8.06 4.90 -13.37
N GLY A 40 -8.76 5.47 -12.39
CA GLY A 40 -9.76 4.76 -11.59
C GLY A 40 -9.18 3.72 -10.63
N LEU A 41 -7.85 3.66 -10.47
CA LEU A 41 -7.17 2.63 -9.69
C LEU A 41 -6.78 3.12 -8.29
N LYS A 42 -6.97 2.24 -7.31
CA LYS A 42 -6.37 2.40 -5.99
C LYS A 42 -4.87 2.11 -6.04
N PRO A 43 -4.05 2.68 -5.12
CA PRO A 43 -2.60 2.48 -5.13
C PRO A 43 -2.13 1.02 -5.15
N VAL A 44 -2.81 0.13 -4.43
CA VAL A 44 -2.46 -1.31 -4.42
C VAL A 44 -2.70 -1.99 -5.78
N GLN A 45 -3.80 -1.65 -6.46
CA GLN A 45 -4.11 -2.21 -7.79
C GLN A 45 -3.07 -1.77 -8.82
N ARG A 46 -2.69 -0.49 -8.80
CA ARG A 46 -1.65 0.07 -9.68
C ARG A 46 -0.31 -0.62 -9.49
N ARG A 47 0.10 -0.86 -8.23
CA ARG A 47 1.36 -1.55 -7.90
C ARG A 47 1.37 -3.00 -8.40
N ILE A 48 0.25 -3.72 -8.26
CA ILE A 48 0.12 -5.09 -8.77
C ILE A 48 0.26 -5.12 -10.29
N LEU A 49 -0.53 -4.31 -11.00
CA LEU A 49 -0.50 -4.26 -12.47
C LEU A 49 0.88 -3.84 -13.00
N TYR A 50 1.54 -2.88 -12.33
CA TYR A 50 2.89 -2.45 -12.70
C TYR A 50 3.93 -3.56 -12.49
N ALA A 51 3.88 -4.29 -11.36
CA ALA A 51 4.76 -5.42 -11.11
C ALA A 51 4.55 -6.54 -12.16
N MET A 52 3.30 -6.89 -12.45
CA MET A 52 2.95 -7.87 -13.48
C MET A 52 3.46 -7.47 -14.87
N MET A 53 3.31 -6.19 -15.23
CA MET A 53 3.84 -5.66 -16.49
C MET A 53 5.37 -5.77 -16.55
N ARG A 54 6.07 -5.45 -15.46
CA ARG A 54 7.53 -5.52 -15.37
C ARG A 54 8.07 -6.95 -15.46
N GLU A 55 7.38 -7.91 -14.84
CA GLU A 55 7.70 -9.35 -14.95
C GLU A 55 7.28 -9.93 -16.31
N GLY A 56 6.62 -9.14 -17.16
CA GLY A 56 6.17 -9.57 -18.48
C GLY A 56 5.01 -10.57 -18.41
N LEU A 57 4.17 -10.47 -17.38
CA LEU A 57 2.97 -11.29 -17.19
C LEU A 57 1.83 -10.70 -18.01
N VAL A 58 1.85 -11.00 -19.31
CA VAL A 58 0.88 -10.56 -20.30
C VAL A 58 -0.02 -11.70 -20.75
N HIS A 59 -1.16 -11.36 -21.35
CA HIS A 59 -2.23 -12.30 -21.69
C HIS A 59 -1.84 -13.47 -22.61
N ASN A 60 -0.73 -13.36 -23.37
CA ASN A 60 -0.27 -14.36 -24.32
C ASN A 60 0.80 -15.31 -23.75
N ARG A 61 0.94 -15.37 -22.42
CA ARG A 61 1.86 -16.26 -21.72
C ARG A 61 1.15 -17.24 -20.80
N PRO A 62 1.80 -18.37 -20.43
CA PRO A 62 1.29 -19.28 -19.42
C PRO A 62 1.04 -18.60 -18.07
N PHE A 63 0.19 -19.19 -17.24
CA PHE A 63 -0.07 -18.69 -15.89
C PHE A 63 1.13 -18.88 -14.97
N ASP A 64 1.37 -17.87 -14.14
CA ASP A 64 2.36 -17.90 -13.06
C ASP A 64 1.73 -17.96 -11.68
N LYS A 65 2.52 -18.39 -10.70
CA LYS A 65 2.06 -18.50 -9.31
C LYS A 65 1.80 -17.10 -8.73
N CYS A 66 0.62 -16.92 -8.14
CA CYS A 66 0.25 -15.65 -7.47
C CYS A 66 1.27 -15.23 -6.40
N ALA A 67 1.88 -16.20 -5.70
CA ALA A 67 2.90 -15.93 -4.69
C ALA A 67 4.13 -15.19 -5.25
N GLY A 68 4.49 -15.42 -6.53
CA GLY A 68 5.57 -14.70 -7.19
C GLY A 68 5.24 -13.22 -7.38
N VAL A 69 4.06 -12.92 -7.91
CA VAL A 69 3.57 -11.55 -8.09
C VAL A 69 3.44 -10.83 -6.74
N VAL A 70 2.87 -11.49 -5.73
CA VAL A 70 2.75 -10.91 -4.38
C VAL A 70 4.14 -10.60 -3.81
N GLY A 71 5.09 -11.53 -3.91
CA GLY A 71 6.46 -11.32 -3.45
C GLY A 71 7.14 -10.13 -4.13
N GLU A 72 7.00 -10.01 -5.45
CA GLU A 72 7.57 -8.90 -6.22
C GLU A 72 6.95 -7.54 -5.84
N VAL A 73 5.63 -7.50 -5.63
CA VAL A 73 4.93 -6.29 -5.17
C VAL A 73 5.42 -5.86 -3.79
N LEU A 74 5.56 -6.79 -2.85
CA LEU A 74 6.02 -6.49 -1.50
C LEU A 74 7.47 -6.03 -1.46
N LYS A 75 8.34 -6.69 -2.22
CA LYS A 75 9.76 -6.39 -2.29
C LYS A 75 10.04 -4.98 -2.79
N ASN A 76 9.29 -4.53 -3.80
CA ASN A 76 9.66 -3.33 -4.55
C ASN A 76 8.67 -2.17 -4.44
N TYR A 77 7.40 -2.40 -4.08
CA TYR A 77 6.35 -1.36 -4.21
C TYR A 77 5.39 -1.23 -3.04
N HIS A 78 5.24 -2.23 -2.18
CA HIS A 78 4.21 -2.25 -1.15
C HIS A 78 4.75 -2.75 0.21
N PRO A 79 5.17 -1.84 1.12
CA PRO A 79 5.80 -2.20 2.39
C PRO A 79 4.78 -2.58 3.48
N HIS A 80 3.71 -3.28 3.11
CA HIS A 80 2.65 -3.71 4.03
C HIS A 80 2.36 -5.21 3.85
N GLY A 81 1.42 -5.77 4.62
CA GLY A 81 1.16 -7.20 4.63
C GLY A 81 0.77 -7.79 3.27
N ASP A 82 1.20 -9.02 3.04
CA ASP A 82 0.96 -9.84 1.85
C ASP A 82 -0.53 -10.07 1.58
N SER A 83 -1.32 -10.31 2.63
CA SER A 83 -2.77 -10.52 2.54
C SER A 83 -3.47 -9.40 1.78
N SER A 84 -3.10 -8.13 2.00
CA SER A 84 -3.72 -6.99 1.32
C SER A 84 -3.49 -7.00 -0.21
N VAL A 85 -2.34 -7.50 -0.64
CA VAL A 85 -1.97 -7.62 -2.06
C VAL A 85 -2.69 -8.82 -2.67
N TYR A 86 -2.66 -9.96 -1.98
CA TYR A 86 -3.30 -11.19 -2.46
C TYR A 86 -4.82 -11.02 -2.58
N ASP A 87 -5.49 -10.47 -1.56
CA ASP A 87 -6.93 -10.23 -1.58
C ASP A 87 -7.33 -9.27 -2.72
N THR A 88 -6.49 -8.27 -2.98
CA THR A 88 -6.70 -7.35 -4.12
C THR A 88 -6.59 -8.11 -5.44
N LEU A 89 -5.59 -8.97 -5.60
CA LEU A 89 -5.39 -9.78 -6.82
C LEU A 89 -6.59 -10.70 -7.06
N VAL A 90 -7.07 -11.39 -6.02
CA VAL A 90 -8.27 -12.24 -6.10
C VAL A 90 -9.50 -11.43 -6.51
N ARG A 91 -9.70 -10.23 -5.95
CA ARG A 91 -10.83 -9.35 -6.31
C ARG A 91 -10.75 -8.85 -7.74
N LEU A 92 -9.56 -8.55 -8.25
CA LEU A 92 -9.35 -8.14 -9.64
C LEU A 92 -9.63 -9.28 -10.63
N ALA A 93 -9.33 -10.52 -10.24
CA ALA A 93 -9.55 -11.69 -11.09
C ALA A 93 -11.00 -12.20 -11.11
N ARG A 94 -11.81 -11.82 -10.11
CA ARG A 94 -13.19 -12.28 -10.02
C ARG A 94 -14.07 -11.54 -11.03
N THR A 95 -14.55 -12.24 -12.04
CA THR A 95 -15.71 -11.79 -12.83
C THR A 95 -16.96 -11.84 -11.95
N GLY A 96 -17.69 -10.73 -11.89
CA GLY A 96 -19.02 -10.66 -11.30
C GLY A 96 -20.05 -11.30 -12.22
#